data_AF-A0A5A7TR97-F1
#
_entry.id   AF-A0A5A7TR97-F1
#
_cell.length_a   1.000
_cell.length_b   1.000
_cell.length_c   1.000
_cell.angle_alpha   90.00
_cell.angle_beta   90.00
_cell.angle_gamma   90.00
#
_symmetry.space_group_name_H-M   'P 1'
#
loop_
_entity.id
_entity.type
_entity.pdbx_description
1 polymer ?
#
loop_
_entity_poly.entity_id
_entity_poly.type
_entity_poly.pdbx_seq_one_letter_code
_entity_poly.pdbx_strand_id
1 'polypeptide(L)'
;MALTCTLHRSAPARRYSSFMVFHSSGTPGVTSSSSSPPKTSEPLAPDLRGFGDTDAPPSPSSYTFLHFIGDLIGLLDHLGLEKVFLVGHDWGAMIAWYFCLFRPDRVKALVNLSVYYIKRHPSISFVDGFRAVAGDNFYICQFQEAGVAEADFGRVDTATMMKKFMGMRDPEAPLIFTKEKGFSSMETPDPLPCWLTEEDIDFFATKFSKTGFTGGFNYYRALNLSWELTAAWNGSKIEVPVKFIVGDLDLVYHFPGAKQYIHGGEFKKDVPFLEEVVVIKDAAHFIHQEKPHQINSLIYHFINKFSTSTSPA
;
A
#
# COMPACT_ATOMS: atom_id res chain seq x y z
N MET A 1 2.74 -21.01 14.69
CA MET A 1 1.65 -21.23 13.73
C MET A 1 1.21 -19.84 13.26
N ALA A 2 1.84 -19.33 12.19
CA ALA A 2 1.51 -18.03 11.62
C ALA A 2 0.99 -18.26 10.21
N LEU A 3 -0.21 -17.77 9.93
CA LEU A 3 -0.80 -17.78 8.60
C LEU A 3 -0.25 -16.57 7.83
N THR A 4 0.62 -16.82 6.85
CA THR A 4 0.86 -15.91 5.72
C THR A 4 -0.15 -16.22 4.61
N CYS A 5 -0.56 -15.19 3.87
CA CYS A 5 -1.22 -15.32 2.57
C CYS A 5 -0.40 -16.24 1.67
N THR A 6 -0.81 -17.51 1.63
CA THR A 6 -0.47 -18.45 0.58
C THR A 6 -1.79 -18.78 -0.06
N LEU A 7 -1.94 -18.35 -1.32
CA LEU A 7 -2.98 -18.87 -2.18
C LEU A 7 -2.74 -20.36 -2.34
N HIS A 8 -3.48 -21.16 -1.59
CA HIS A 8 -3.95 -22.42 -2.15
C HIS A 8 -5.14 -22.08 -3.05
N ARG A 9 -5.13 -22.64 -4.27
CA ARG A 9 -6.16 -22.50 -5.32
C ARG A 9 -7.60 -22.90 -4.90
N SER A 10 -7.90 -23.02 -3.61
CA SER A 10 -9.13 -23.61 -3.07
C SER A 10 -9.92 -22.74 -2.08
N ALA A 11 -9.60 -21.47 -1.87
CA ALA A 11 -10.42 -20.57 -1.05
C ALA A 11 -10.85 -19.31 -1.83
N PRO A 12 -12.17 -19.06 -2.04
CA PRO A 12 -12.64 -18.00 -2.93
C PRO A 12 -12.53 -16.55 -2.41
N ALA A 13 -12.02 -16.29 -1.20
CA ALA A 13 -12.36 -15.03 -0.50
C ALA A 13 -11.22 -14.21 0.13
N ARG A 14 -9.93 -14.51 -0.10
CA ARG A 14 -8.83 -13.65 0.41
C ARG A 14 -7.70 -13.54 -0.60
N ARG A 15 -7.97 -12.82 -1.70
CA ARG A 15 -7.00 -12.52 -2.76
C ARG A 15 -6.69 -11.00 -2.72
N TYR A 16 -5.60 -10.68 -2.03
CA TYR A 16 -4.80 -9.45 -2.16
C TYR A 16 -5.45 -8.10 -1.79
N SER A 17 -5.05 -7.56 -0.64
CA SER A 17 -5.21 -6.14 -0.30
C SER A 17 -3.86 -5.46 -0.33
N SER A 18 -3.80 -4.20 -0.78
CA SER A 18 -2.62 -3.33 -0.70
C SER A 18 -2.19 -3.03 0.75
N PHE A 19 -2.97 -3.50 1.72
CA PHE A 19 -2.80 -3.29 3.14
C PHE A 19 -3.25 -4.53 3.91
N MET A 20 -2.39 -5.04 4.79
CA MET A 20 -2.69 -6.20 5.63
C MET A 20 -2.36 -5.92 7.09
N VAL A 21 -3.19 -6.46 7.96
CA VAL A 21 -3.15 -6.30 9.40
C VAL A 21 -3.05 -7.69 10.04
N PHE A 22 -2.08 -7.89 10.93
CA PHE A 22 -1.95 -9.12 11.73
C PHE A 22 -2.07 -8.75 13.21
N HIS A 23 -2.72 -9.57 14.02
CA HIS A 23 -2.71 -9.38 15.48
C HIS A 23 -1.66 -10.27 16.15
N SER A 24 -1.35 -9.99 17.42
CA SER A 24 -0.43 -10.77 18.26
C SER A 24 -1.15 -11.19 19.55
N SER A 25 -1.11 -12.49 19.85
CA SER A 25 -1.84 -13.17 20.94
C SER A 25 -1.43 -12.74 22.36
N GLY A 26 -2.43 -12.57 23.24
CA GLY A 26 -2.34 -12.68 24.71
C GLY A 26 -3.10 -13.93 25.21
N THR A 27 -2.75 -14.42 26.40
CA THR A 27 -3.05 -15.73 27.02
C THR A 27 -4.53 -16.15 27.17
N PRO A 28 -4.84 -17.47 27.34
CA PRO A 28 -6.22 -18.01 27.27
C PRO A 28 -6.96 -18.02 28.62
N GLY A 29 -8.24 -17.63 28.58
CA GLY A 29 -9.19 -17.76 29.71
C GLY A 29 -10.66 -17.88 29.27
N VAL A 30 -11.11 -19.13 29.10
CA VAL A 30 -12.43 -19.72 29.44
C VAL A 30 -13.75 -18.99 29.07
N THR A 31 -14.44 -19.55 28.04
CA THR A 31 -15.91 -19.79 27.80
C THR A 31 -16.94 -18.65 27.95
N SER A 32 -18.05 -18.53 27.21
CA SER A 32 -18.68 -19.24 26.08
C SER A 32 -19.84 -18.40 25.52
N SER A 33 -20.26 -18.71 24.29
CA SER A 33 -21.56 -18.44 23.62
C SER A 33 -21.77 -17.11 22.88
N SER A 34 -22.06 -17.27 21.57
CA SER A 34 -22.49 -16.30 20.55
C SER A 34 -21.41 -15.36 19.97
N SER A 35 -21.38 -15.27 18.63
CA SER A 35 -20.48 -14.43 17.80
C SER A 35 -18.99 -14.49 18.15
N SER A 36 -18.33 -15.62 17.88
CA SER A 36 -16.89 -15.74 18.13
C SER A 36 -16.08 -14.79 17.23
N PRO A 37 -15.26 -13.88 17.80
CA PRO A 37 -14.33 -13.05 17.03
C PRO A 37 -13.32 -13.93 16.28
N PRO A 38 -12.69 -13.41 15.20
CA PRO A 38 -11.74 -14.18 14.40
C PRO A 38 -10.66 -14.80 15.29
N LYS A 39 -10.40 -16.11 15.08
CA LYS A 39 -9.35 -16.83 15.80
C LYS A 39 -8.01 -16.12 15.60
N THR A 40 -7.29 -16.00 16.69
CA THR A 40 -6.12 -15.15 16.89
C THR A 40 -4.85 -15.64 16.15
N SER A 41 -4.88 -15.76 14.82
CA SER A 41 -3.65 -15.76 13.97
C SER A 41 -3.87 -15.41 12.48
N GLU A 42 -5.08 -15.05 12.06
CA GLU A 42 -5.36 -14.84 10.64
C GLU A 42 -5.00 -13.44 10.15
N PRO A 43 -4.43 -13.29 8.93
CA PRO A 43 -4.28 -12.00 8.29
C PRO A 43 -5.65 -11.39 7.97
N LEU A 44 -5.77 -10.10 8.26
CA LEU A 44 -6.89 -9.26 7.87
C LEU A 44 -6.45 -8.39 6.69
N ALA A 45 -7.24 -8.40 5.63
CA ALA A 45 -6.95 -7.75 4.37
C ALA A 45 -8.25 -7.10 3.88
N PRO A 46 -8.59 -5.89 4.35
CA PRO A 46 -9.80 -5.20 3.93
C PRO A 46 -9.62 -4.60 2.53
N ASP A 47 -10.71 -4.49 1.78
CA ASP A 47 -10.78 -3.51 0.71
C ASP A 47 -10.77 -2.11 1.36
N LEU A 48 -9.90 -1.22 0.91
CA LEU A 48 -9.89 0.16 1.41
C LEU A 48 -11.02 0.96 0.76
N ARG A 49 -11.43 2.09 1.36
CA ARG A 49 -12.48 2.95 0.78
C ARG A 49 -12.23 3.24 -0.69
N GLY A 50 -13.27 3.17 -1.51
CA GLY A 50 -13.16 3.35 -2.96
C GLY A 50 -12.64 2.15 -3.74
N PHE A 51 -12.44 0.99 -3.11
CA PHE A 51 -12.02 -0.24 -3.78
C PHE A 51 -12.95 -1.42 -3.49
N GLY A 52 -12.98 -2.35 -4.44
CA GLY A 52 -13.59 -3.67 -4.28
C GLY A 52 -15.05 -3.61 -3.84
N ASP A 53 -15.36 -4.25 -2.72
CA ASP A 53 -16.72 -4.28 -2.16
C ASP A 53 -16.91 -3.26 -1.00
N THR A 54 -15.95 -2.35 -0.78
CA THR A 54 -16.06 -1.27 0.22
C THR A 54 -16.63 0.00 -0.38
N ASP A 55 -17.36 0.76 0.42
CA ASP A 55 -17.97 2.04 0.03
C ASP A 55 -16.98 2.98 -0.69
N ALA A 56 -17.49 3.66 -1.71
CA ALA A 56 -16.74 4.60 -2.54
C ALA A 56 -17.36 6.01 -2.50
N PRO A 57 -17.11 6.82 -1.44
CA PRO A 57 -17.56 8.20 -1.39
C PRO A 57 -17.14 8.98 -2.65
N PRO A 58 -17.98 9.84 -3.23
CA PRO A 58 -17.64 10.49 -4.50
C PRO A 58 -16.59 11.61 -4.36
N SER A 59 -16.51 12.24 -3.19
CA SER A 59 -15.66 13.42 -2.99
C SER A 59 -14.20 13.05 -2.73
N PRO A 60 -13.23 13.66 -3.44
CA PRO A 60 -11.81 13.53 -3.11
C PRO A 60 -11.48 13.92 -1.67
N SER A 61 -12.20 14.88 -1.08
CA SER A 61 -11.97 15.30 0.32
C SER A 61 -12.23 14.19 1.34
N SER A 62 -12.91 13.11 0.93
CA SER A 62 -13.11 11.90 1.74
C SER A 62 -11.96 10.91 1.64
N TYR A 63 -10.86 11.18 0.93
CA TYR A 63 -9.75 10.24 0.74
C TYR A 63 -8.45 10.74 1.36
N THR A 64 -8.54 11.52 2.44
CA THR A 64 -7.35 11.99 3.16
C THR A 64 -6.79 10.90 4.08
N PHE A 65 -5.52 11.03 4.49
CA PHE A 65 -4.94 10.11 5.49
C PHE A 65 -5.80 9.98 6.74
N LEU A 66 -6.43 11.06 7.22
CA LEU A 66 -7.30 11.01 8.39
C LEU A 66 -8.51 10.08 8.20
N HIS A 67 -9.08 10.02 6.99
CA HIS A 67 -10.20 9.11 6.69
C HIS A 67 -9.74 7.66 6.69
N PHE A 68 -8.62 7.34 6.02
CA PHE A 68 -8.09 5.98 6.01
C PHE A 68 -7.74 5.49 7.41
N ILE A 69 -7.07 6.32 8.21
CA ILE A 69 -6.73 5.96 9.59
C ILE A 69 -8.00 5.82 10.43
N GLY A 70 -9.02 6.66 10.21
CA GLY A 70 -10.34 6.52 10.85
C GLY A 70 -11.00 5.18 10.56
N ASP A 71 -11.06 4.78 9.27
CA ASP A 71 -11.62 3.50 8.84
C ASP A 71 -10.88 2.32 9.48
N LEU A 72 -9.54 2.37 9.49
CA LEU A 72 -8.71 1.32 10.07
C LEU A 72 -8.83 1.22 11.58
N ILE A 73 -8.87 2.34 12.30
CA ILE A 73 -9.12 2.36 13.76
C ILE A 73 -10.50 1.80 14.06
N GLY A 74 -11.53 2.21 13.31
CA GLY A 74 -12.89 1.68 13.45
C GLY A 74 -12.94 0.16 13.24
N LEU A 75 -12.23 -0.35 12.23
CA LEU A 75 -12.10 -1.80 11.99
C LEU A 75 -11.41 -2.51 13.15
N LEU A 76 -10.29 -1.99 13.64
CA LEU A 76 -9.57 -2.60 14.76
C LEU A 76 -10.42 -2.62 16.03
N ASP A 77 -11.09 -1.52 16.33
CA ASP A 77 -11.95 -1.40 17.52
C ASP A 77 -13.15 -2.35 17.42
N HIS A 78 -13.79 -2.46 16.24
CA HIS A 78 -14.88 -3.42 15.99
C HIS A 78 -14.45 -4.88 16.21
N LEU A 79 -13.21 -5.22 15.84
CA LEU A 79 -12.65 -6.55 16.01
C LEU A 79 -12.03 -6.78 17.40
N GLY A 80 -12.01 -5.77 18.27
CA GLY A 80 -11.40 -5.85 19.60
C GLY A 80 -9.87 -5.95 19.57
N LEU A 81 -9.21 -5.44 18.53
CA LEU A 81 -7.77 -5.53 18.33
C LEU A 81 -7.07 -4.27 18.84
N GLU A 82 -6.36 -4.39 19.97
CA GLU A 82 -5.65 -3.27 20.56
C GLU A 82 -4.41 -2.86 19.73
N LYS A 83 -3.56 -3.82 19.35
CA LYS A 83 -2.37 -3.57 18.54
C LYS A 83 -2.16 -4.62 17.46
N VAL A 84 -1.57 -4.19 16.35
CA VAL A 84 -1.38 -5.03 15.17
C VAL A 84 0.02 -4.91 14.57
N PHE A 85 0.50 -5.97 13.92
CA PHE A 85 1.54 -5.84 12.91
C PHE A 85 0.91 -5.36 11.62
N LEU A 86 1.61 -4.46 10.95
CA LEU A 86 1.14 -3.79 9.76
C LEU A 86 1.99 -4.18 8.56
N VAL A 87 1.35 -4.44 7.43
CA VAL A 87 2.01 -4.62 6.15
C VAL A 87 1.33 -3.74 5.11
N GLY A 88 2.09 -2.88 4.45
CA GLY A 88 1.58 -1.98 3.42
C GLY A 88 2.34 -2.14 2.11
N HIS A 89 1.65 -1.96 0.98
CA HIS A 89 2.23 -1.88 -0.37
C HIS A 89 1.59 -0.71 -1.12
N ASP A 90 2.37 -0.01 -1.94
CA ASP A 90 1.91 1.15 -2.74
C ASP A 90 1.15 2.19 -1.90
N TRP A 91 -0.11 2.50 -2.21
CA TRP A 91 -0.96 3.38 -1.39
C TRP A 91 -1.22 2.85 0.00
N GLY A 92 -1.32 1.53 0.17
CA GLY A 92 -1.38 0.94 1.49
C GLY A 92 -0.10 1.17 2.28
N ALA A 93 1.06 1.26 1.62
CA ALA A 93 2.32 1.63 2.27
C ALA A 93 2.34 3.11 2.70
N MET A 94 1.83 4.02 1.87
CA MET A 94 1.59 5.42 2.26
C MET A 94 0.67 5.51 3.49
N ILE A 95 -0.47 4.84 3.46
CA ILE A 95 -1.41 4.82 4.58
C ILE A 95 -0.78 4.21 5.83
N ALA A 96 0.01 3.14 5.68
CA ALA A 96 0.72 2.51 6.79
C ALA A 96 1.70 3.47 7.48
N TRP A 97 2.43 4.29 6.72
CA TRP A 97 3.30 5.32 7.29
C TRP A 97 2.51 6.32 8.14
N TYR A 98 1.40 6.83 7.63
CA TYR A 98 0.58 7.81 8.35
C TYR A 98 -0.20 7.18 9.52
N PHE A 99 -0.55 5.90 9.44
CA PHE A 99 -1.05 5.16 10.60
C PHE A 99 0.02 5.16 11.70
N CYS A 100 1.25 4.74 11.38
CA CYS A 100 2.33 4.71 12.36
C CYS A 100 2.67 6.12 12.91
N LEU A 101 2.45 7.17 12.12
CA LEU A 101 2.64 8.55 12.55
C LEU A 101 1.55 9.04 13.51
N PHE A 102 0.28 8.73 13.22
CA PHE A 102 -0.87 9.23 13.99
C PHE A 102 -1.18 8.37 15.20
N ARG A 103 -1.03 7.06 15.06
CA ARG A 103 -1.42 6.04 16.05
C ARG A 103 -0.31 4.99 16.23
N PRO A 104 0.92 5.39 16.59
CA PRO A 104 1.99 4.44 16.90
C PRO A 104 1.61 3.49 18.06
N ASP A 105 0.70 3.94 18.94
CA ASP A 105 0.15 3.14 20.03
C ASP A 105 -0.55 1.86 19.55
N ARG A 106 -1.07 1.83 18.32
CA ARG A 106 -1.83 0.72 17.75
C ARG A 106 -0.99 -0.23 16.88
N VAL A 107 0.30 0.05 16.69
CA VAL A 107 1.16 -0.72 15.77
C VAL A 107 2.33 -1.35 16.54
N LYS A 108 2.46 -2.67 16.46
CA LYS A 108 3.59 -3.42 17.05
C LYS A 108 4.84 -3.32 16.21
N ALA A 109 4.70 -3.49 14.89
CA ALA A 109 5.78 -3.33 13.92
C ALA A 109 5.18 -3.18 12.51
N LEU A 110 5.94 -2.56 11.60
CA LEU A 110 5.55 -2.34 10.21
C LEU A 110 6.52 -3.06 9.25
N VAL A 111 6.01 -3.86 8.32
CA VAL A 111 6.74 -4.26 7.11
C VAL A 111 6.18 -3.46 5.93
N ASN A 112 6.94 -2.50 5.42
CA ASN A 112 6.46 -1.67 4.33
C ASN A 112 7.13 -2.00 3.00
N LEU A 113 6.31 -2.11 1.96
CA LEU A 113 6.69 -2.58 0.63
C LEU A 113 6.60 -1.44 -0.38
N SER A 114 7.58 -1.35 -1.29
CA SER A 114 7.65 -0.40 -2.41
C SER A 114 7.86 1.07 -2.01
N VAL A 115 6.92 1.67 -1.27
CA VAL A 115 6.90 3.13 -1.04
C VAL A 115 7.63 3.48 0.25
N TYR A 116 8.76 4.16 0.13
CA TYR A 116 9.51 4.72 1.26
C TYR A 116 8.70 5.84 1.94
N TYR A 117 9.11 6.26 3.15
CA TYR A 117 8.39 7.31 3.86
C TYR A 117 8.53 8.66 3.15
N ILE A 118 7.47 9.08 2.46
CA ILE A 118 7.38 10.40 1.81
C ILE A 118 6.99 11.42 2.88
N LYS A 119 8.01 12.04 3.47
CA LYS A 119 7.87 13.03 4.53
C LYS A 119 7.23 14.31 4.01
N ARG A 120 6.32 14.87 4.81
CA ARG A 120 5.76 16.21 4.58
C ARG A 120 6.88 17.26 4.57
N HIS A 121 6.99 18.02 3.49
CA HIS A 121 7.84 19.20 3.42
C HIS A 121 7.04 20.47 3.80
N PRO A 122 7.57 21.39 4.63
CA PRO A 122 6.78 22.51 5.16
C PRO A 122 6.38 23.55 4.11
N SER A 123 7.14 23.69 3.02
CA SER A 123 6.96 24.77 2.04
C SER A 123 6.50 24.31 0.66
N ILE A 124 6.31 23.01 0.45
CA ILE A 124 5.84 22.47 -0.84
C ILE A 124 4.90 21.30 -0.58
N SER A 125 3.73 21.32 -1.24
CA SER A 125 2.75 20.24 -1.14
C SER A 125 3.26 18.96 -1.80
N PHE A 126 2.63 17.82 -1.53
CA PHE A 126 3.07 16.55 -2.14
C PHE A 126 3.02 16.61 -3.67
N VAL A 127 1.89 17.04 -4.24
CA VAL A 127 1.73 17.09 -5.70
C VAL A 127 2.67 18.12 -6.32
N ASP A 128 2.85 19.28 -5.69
CA ASP A 128 3.77 20.29 -6.21
C ASP A 128 5.23 19.82 -6.13
N GLY A 129 5.59 19.03 -5.12
CA GLY A 129 6.89 18.39 -5.02
C GLY A 129 7.14 17.38 -6.16
N PHE A 130 6.16 16.52 -6.45
CA PHE A 130 6.23 15.62 -7.60
C PHE A 130 6.32 16.40 -8.92
N ARG A 131 5.51 17.45 -9.09
CA ARG A 131 5.53 18.32 -10.26
C ARG A 131 6.87 19.02 -10.44
N ALA A 132 7.50 19.50 -9.37
CA ALA A 132 8.79 20.17 -9.43
C ALA A 132 9.92 19.25 -9.92
N VAL A 133 9.83 17.96 -9.61
CA VAL A 133 10.84 16.96 -9.98
C VAL A 133 10.57 16.33 -11.34
N ALA A 134 9.32 15.99 -11.66
CA ALA A 134 8.95 15.17 -12.81
C ALA A 134 8.06 15.88 -13.84
N GLY A 135 7.67 17.13 -13.59
CA GLY A 135 6.82 17.93 -14.47
C GLY A 135 5.33 17.61 -14.38
N ASP A 136 4.51 18.37 -15.12
CA ASP A 136 3.06 18.23 -15.13
C ASP A 136 2.56 16.91 -15.71
N ASN A 137 3.32 16.32 -16.63
CA ASN A 137 2.97 15.08 -17.30
C ASN A 137 3.17 13.85 -16.41
N PHE A 138 3.77 13.99 -15.23
CA PHE A 138 3.88 12.88 -14.28
C PHE A 138 2.51 12.39 -13.83
N TYR A 139 2.31 11.07 -13.75
CA TYR A 139 1.00 10.46 -13.54
C TYR A 139 0.24 10.99 -12.31
N ILE A 140 0.94 11.24 -11.19
CA ILE A 140 0.31 11.81 -9.98
C ILE A 140 -0.28 13.19 -10.26
N CYS A 141 0.41 14.00 -11.08
CA CYS A 141 -0.05 15.31 -11.52
C CYS A 141 -1.23 15.19 -12.49
N GLN A 142 -1.18 14.23 -13.42
CA GLN A 142 -2.27 13.96 -14.37
C GLN A 142 -3.55 13.43 -13.70
N PHE A 143 -3.43 12.73 -12.56
CA PHE A 143 -4.57 12.20 -11.81
C PHE A 143 -5.36 13.27 -11.03
N GLN A 144 -4.82 14.50 -10.91
CA GLN A 144 -5.46 15.56 -10.14
C GLN A 144 -6.75 16.08 -10.78
N GLU A 145 -6.80 16.16 -12.11
CA GLU A 145 -7.97 16.66 -12.83
C GLU A 145 -9.05 15.56 -12.89
N ALA A 146 -10.22 15.83 -12.29
CA ALA A 146 -11.32 14.89 -12.24
C ALA A 146 -11.81 14.53 -13.65
N GLY A 147 -11.94 13.23 -13.94
CA GLY A 147 -12.41 12.74 -15.23
C GLY A 147 -11.33 12.54 -16.29
N VAL A 148 -10.14 13.16 -16.16
CA VAL A 148 -9.06 13.02 -17.15
C VAL A 148 -8.48 11.62 -17.13
N ALA A 149 -8.07 11.13 -15.96
CA ALA A 149 -7.51 9.80 -15.80
C ALA A 149 -8.57 8.70 -16.05
N GLU A 150 -9.81 8.93 -15.60
CA GLU A 150 -10.93 8.03 -15.89
C GLU A 150 -11.20 7.91 -17.40
N ALA A 151 -11.19 9.03 -18.13
CA ALA A 151 -11.41 9.02 -19.58
C ALA A 151 -10.27 8.31 -20.32
N ASP A 152 -9.03 8.48 -19.88
CA ASP A 152 -7.90 7.74 -20.47
C ASP A 152 -8.00 6.24 -20.19
N PHE A 153 -8.29 5.85 -18.95
CA PHE A 153 -8.45 4.44 -18.58
C PHE A 153 -9.60 3.78 -19.35
N GLY A 154 -10.66 4.53 -19.64
CA GLY A 154 -11.80 4.08 -20.44
C GLY A 154 -11.54 3.91 -21.94
N ARG A 155 -10.35 4.24 -22.45
CA ARG A 155 -9.98 4.03 -23.88
C ARG A 155 -9.71 2.56 -24.23
N VAL A 156 -9.46 1.73 -23.22
CA VAL A 156 -9.27 0.28 -23.35
C VAL A 156 -10.16 -0.43 -22.34
N ASP A 157 -10.44 -1.72 -22.54
CA ASP A 157 -11.18 -2.50 -21.55
C ASP A 157 -10.37 -2.67 -20.25
N THR A 158 -11.09 -2.89 -19.14
CA THR A 158 -10.50 -2.99 -17.81
C THR A 158 -9.46 -4.09 -17.70
N ALA A 159 -9.66 -5.25 -18.35
CA ALA A 159 -8.71 -6.36 -18.29
C ALA A 159 -7.39 -5.97 -18.98
N THR A 160 -7.47 -5.39 -20.19
CA THR A 160 -6.32 -4.85 -20.90
C THR A 160 -5.59 -3.79 -20.08
N MET A 161 -6.31 -2.88 -19.41
CA MET A 161 -5.70 -1.89 -18.51
C MET A 161 -4.96 -2.57 -17.34
N MET A 162 -5.57 -3.57 -16.70
CA MET A 162 -4.91 -4.30 -15.61
C MET A 162 -3.65 -5.04 -16.08
N LYS A 163 -3.66 -5.63 -17.28
CA LYS A 163 -2.46 -6.27 -17.87
C LYS A 163 -1.32 -5.25 -18.05
N LYS A 164 -1.61 -4.08 -18.65
CA LYS A 164 -0.63 -3.00 -18.83
C LYS A 164 -0.04 -2.54 -17.50
N PHE A 165 -0.90 -2.29 -16.50
CA PHE A 165 -0.47 -1.78 -15.20
C PHE A 165 0.34 -2.81 -14.40
N MET A 166 -0.15 -4.05 -14.30
CA MET A 166 0.46 -5.10 -13.50
C MET A 166 1.71 -5.72 -14.14
N GLY A 167 1.80 -5.70 -15.47
CA GLY A 167 2.95 -6.23 -16.19
C GLY A 167 4.12 -5.26 -16.35
N MET A 168 4.02 -4.05 -15.82
CA MET A 168 5.08 -3.05 -15.90
C MET A 168 6.32 -3.50 -15.11
N ARG A 169 7.45 -3.57 -15.81
CA ARG A 169 8.76 -3.94 -15.23
C ARG A 169 9.88 -2.98 -15.59
N ASP A 170 9.64 -1.97 -16.41
CA ASP A 170 10.67 -1.01 -16.80
C ASP A 170 10.89 0.01 -15.67
N PRO A 171 12.05 -0.02 -14.99
CA PRO A 171 12.34 0.94 -13.92
C PRO A 171 12.58 2.37 -14.43
N GLU A 172 12.95 2.52 -15.71
CA GLU A 172 13.34 3.78 -16.33
C GLU A 172 12.22 4.37 -17.19
N ALA A 173 11.03 3.79 -17.16
CA ALA A 173 9.82 4.38 -17.72
C ALA A 173 9.16 5.23 -16.64
N PRO A 174 9.55 6.52 -16.45
CA PRO A 174 8.76 7.37 -15.59
C PRO A 174 7.38 7.42 -16.25
N LEU A 175 6.33 7.21 -15.46
CA LEU A 175 4.94 7.31 -15.86
C LEU A 175 4.63 8.79 -16.20
N ILE A 176 5.23 9.28 -17.28
CA ILE A 176 5.16 10.62 -17.85
C ILE A 176 4.25 10.49 -19.06
N PHE A 177 3.05 11.01 -18.91
CA PHE A 177 1.98 10.86 -19.86
C PHE A 177 1.54 12.21 -20.41
N THR A 178 1.26 12.25 -21.71
CA THR A 178 0.60 13.40 -22.32
C THR A 178 -0.90 13.16 -22.41
N LYS A 179 -1.69 14.21 -22.65
CA LYS A 179 -3.14 14.08 -22.85
C LYS A 179 -3.49 13.15 -24.04
N GLU A 180 -2.61 13.07 -25.05
CA GLU A 180 -2.78 12.14 -26.18
C GLU A 180 -2.29 10.72 -25.90
N LYS A 181 -1.28 10.55 -25.03
CA LYS A 181 -0.66 9.26 -24.68
C LYS A 181 -0.66 9.05 -23.17
N GLY A 182 -1.80 8.59 -22.66
CA GLY A 182 -1.96 8.16 -21.26
C GLY A 182 -1.61 6.70 -21.03
N PHE A 183 -2.02 6.16 -19.89
CA PHE A 183 -1.81 4.75 -19.51
C PHE A 183 -2.37 3.78 -20.55
N SER A 184 -3.48 4.14 -21.21
CA SER A 184 -4.07 3.30 -22.26
C SER A 184 -3.12 3.02 -23.43
N SER A 185 -2.11 3.87 -23.63
CA SER A 185 -1.12 3.77 -24.71
C SER A 185 0.11 2.92 -24.38
N MET A 186 0.25 2.46 -23.13
CA MET A 186 1.34 1.56 -22.72
C MET A 186 1.29 0.24 -23.49
N GLU A 187 2.42 -0.46 -23.60
CA GLU A 187 2.42 -1.81 -24.17
C GLU A 187 1.66 -2.79 -23.27
N THR A 188 0.84 -3.66 -23.88
CA THR A 188 0.22 -4.77 -23.16
C THR A 188 1.20 -5.94 -23.16
N PRO A 189 1.54 -6.54 -22.01
CA PRO A 189 2.37 -7.73 -21.96
C PRO A 189 1.69 -8.89 -22.68
N ASP A 190 2.40 -9.54 -23.60
CA ASP A 190 2.00 -10.79 -24.25
C ASP A 190 3.26 -11.64 -24.55
N PRO A 191 3.44 -12.82 -23.90
CA PRO A 191 2.55 -13.42 -22.89
C PRO A 191 2.58 -12.68 -21.54
N LEU A 192 1.61 -12.98 -20.66
CA LEU A 192 1.61 -12.49 -19.28
C LEU A 192 2.84 -12.98 -18.49
N PRO A 193 3.34 -12.19 -17.52
CA PRO A 193 4.36 -12.66 -16.59
C PRO A 193 3.94 -13.94 -15.88
N CYS A 194 4.90 -14.84 -15.58
CA CYS A 194 4.60 -16.16 -15.01
C CYS A 194 3.93 -16.15 -13.62
N TRP A 195 3.96 -15.01 -12.92
CA TRP A 195 3.31 -14.80 -11.63
C TRP A 195 1.87 -14.27 -11.74
N LEU A 196 1.42 -13.88 -12.94
CA LEU A 196 0.13 -13.25 -13.20
C LEU A 196 -0.70 -14.09 -14.17
N THR A 197 -1.82 -14.64 -13.70
CA THR A 197 -2.69 -15.47 -14.54
C THR A 197 -3.84 -14.67 -15.15
N GLU A 198 -4.47 -15.19 -16.22
CA GLU A 198 -5.70 -14.60 -16.77
C GLU A 198 -6.83 -14.57 -15.74
N GLU A 199 -6.94 -15.58 -14.87
CA GLU A 199 -7.92 -15.58 -13.77
C GLU A 199 -7.71 -14.42 -12.78
N ASP A 200 -6.45 -14.05 -12.51
CA ASP A 200 -6.13 -12.92 -11.64
C ASP A 200 -6.51 -11.60 -12.32
N ILE A 201 -6.21 -11.45 -13.61
CA ILE A 201 -6.63 -10.28 -14.40
C ILE A 201 -8.15 -10.15 -14.41
N ASP A 202 -8.88 -11.23 -14.70
CA ASP A 202 -10.34 -11.23 -14.77
C ASP A 202 -10.97 -10.86 -13.43
N PHE A 203 -10.37 -11.27 -12.31
CA PHE A 203 -10.80 -10.88 -10.99
C PHE A 203 -10.71 -9.36 -10.80
N PHE A 204 -9.54 -8.75 -11.07
CA PHE A 204 -9.39 -7.30 -10.96
C PHE A 204 -10.30 -6.56 -11.94
N ALA A 205 -10.37 -7.02 -13.18
CA ALA A 205 -11.22 -6.45 -14.21
C ALA A 205 -12.69 -6.45 -13.78
N THR A 206 -13.17 -7.53 -13.17
CA THR A 206 -14.55 -7.64 -12.67
C THR A 206 -14.83 -6.65 -11.55
N LYS A 207 -13.88 -6.45 -10.61
CA LYS A 207 -14.04 -5.48 -9.51
C LYS A 207 -14.05 -4.05 -10.03
N PHE A 208 -13.05 -3.66 -10.81
CA PHE A 208 -12.93 -2.31 -11.35
C PHE A 208 -14.02 -1.96 -12.36
N SER A 209 -14.58 -2.94 -13.08
CA SER A 209 -15.73 -2.69 -13.96
C SER A 209 -17.01 -2.35 -13.18
N LYS A 210 -17.09 -2.71 -11.89
CA LYS A 210 -18.22 -2.33 -11.02
C LYS A 210 -17.99 -0.99 -10.33
N THR A 211 -16.80 -0.78 -9.76
CA THR A 211 -16.50 0.41 -8.95
C THR A 211 -16.00 1.59 -9.77
N GLY A 212 -15.49 1.34 -10.98
CA GLY A 212 -14.63 2.28 -11.69
C GLY A 212 -13.31 2.52 -10.96
N PHE A 213 -12.53 3.48 -11.48
CA PHE A 213 -11.21 3.85 -10.94
C PHE A 213 -11.23 5.16 -10.13
N THR A 214 -12.33 5.91 -10.13
CA THR A 214 -12.43 7.21 -9.44
C THR A 214 -12.09 7.11 -7.95
N GLY A 215 -12.52 6.04 -7.27
CA GLY A 215 -12.16 5.79 -5.87
C GLY A 215 -10.64 5.76 -5.67
N GLY A 216 -9.92 5.02 -6.51
CA GLY A 216 -8.45 4.97 -6.50
C GLY A 216 -7.79 6.31 -6.87
N PHE A 217 -8.31 7.03 -7.87
CA PHE A 217 -7.79 8.35 -8.23
C PHE A 217 -8.00 9.40 -7.13
N ASN A 218 -9.06 9.28 -6.33
CA ASN A 218 -9.34 10.19 -5.24
C ASN A 218 -8.26 10.15 -4.12
N TYR A 219 -7.51 9.05 -3.97
CA TYR A 219 -6.34 9.01 -3.08
C TYR A 219 -5.29 10.06 -3.50
N TYR A 220 -4.98 10.11 -4.80
CA TYR A 220 -4.03 11.07 -5.36
C TYR A 220 -4.55 12.50 -5.30
N ARG A 221 -5.83 12.71 -5.59
CA ARG A 221 -6.49 14.04 -5.55
C ARG A 221 -6.54 14.62 -4.13
N ALA A 222 -6.55 13.75 -3.12
CA ALA A 222 -6.54 14.15 -1.72
C ALA A 222 -5.14 14.46 -1.15
N LEU A 223 -4.07 14.30 -1.93
CA LEU A 223 -2.69 14.47 -1.44
C LEU A 223 -2.44 15.87 -0.89
N ASN A 224 -2.81 16.93 -1.60
CA ASN A 224 -2.54 18.30 -1.15
C ASN A 224 -3.37 18.65 0.09
N LEU A 225 -4.63 18.24 0.15
CA LEU A 225 -5.44 18.40 1.37
C LEU A 225 -4.83 17.59 2.54
N SER A 226 -4.33 16.38 2.28
CA SER A 226 -3.65 15.58 3.30
C SER A 226 -2.35 16.24 3.77
N TRP A 227 -1.61 16.90 2.87
CA TRP A 227 -0.43 17.69 3.22
C TRP A 227 -0.76 18.87 4.15
N GLU A 228 -1.87 19.56 3.90
CA GLU A 228 -2.35 20.66 4.77
C GLU A 228 -2.70 20.11 6.16
N LEU A 229 -3.51 19.05 6.20
CA LEU A 229 -4.02 18.45 7.44
C LEU A 229 -2.93 17.78 8.28
N THR A 230 -1.80 17.40 7.69
CA THR A 230 -0.67 16.78 8.39
C THR A 230 0.37 17.77 8.90
N ALA A 231 0.12 19.08 8.81
CA ALA A 231 1.02 20.10 9.33
C ALA A 231 1.35 19.95 10.82
N ALA A 232 0.42 19.43 11.63
CA ALA A 232 0.64 19.19 13.06
C ALA A 232 1.73 18.15 13.37
N TRP A 233 2.09 17.28 12.42
CA TRP A 233 3.15 16.28 12.54
C TRP A 233 4.43 16.70 11.79
N ASN A 234 4.56 17.98 11.42
CA ASN A 234 5.74 18.44 10.70
C ASN A 234 7.01 18.26 11.56
N GLY A 235 7.97 17.49 11.05
CA GLY A 235 9.21 17.17 11.77
C GLY A 235 9.11 15.97 12.73
N SER A 236 7.92 15.40 12.91
CA SER A 236 7.73 14.14 13.64
C SER A 236 8.37 12.96 12.89
N LYS A 237 8.77 11.95 13.67
CA LYS A 237 9.42 10.73 13.19
C LYS A 237 8.47 9.54 13.28
N ILE A 238 8.76 8.49 12.52
CA ILE A 238 8.07 7.19 12.66
C ILE A 238 8.80 6.37 13.72
N GLU A 239 8.16 6.18 14.88
CA GLU A 239 8.78 5.59 16.07
C GLU A 239 8.48 4.10 16.28
N VAL A 240 7.75 3.46 15.36
CA VAL A 240 7.51 2.01 15.41
C VAL A 240 8.68 1.25 14.77
N PRO A 241 8.94 -0.02 15.14
CA PRO A 241 9.89 -0.88 14.43
C PRO A 241 9.49 -1.09 12.98
N VAL A 242 10.42 -0.90 12.04
CA VAL A 242 10.13 -1.02 10.59
C VAL A 242 11.12 -1.92 9.86
N LYS A 243 10.59 -2.76 8.96
CA LYS A 243 11.34 -3.37 7.87
C LYS A 243 10.83 -2.81 6.55
N PHE A 244 11.72 -2.32 5.70
CA PHE A 244 11.38 -1.80 4.37
C PHE A 244 11.88 -2.76 3.28
N ILE A 245 11.02 -3.10 2.32
CA ILE A 245 11.34 -4.04 1.24
C ILE A 245 10.91 -3.44 -0.09
N VAL A 246 11.78 -3.49 -1.10
CA VAL A 246 11.53 -2.88 -2.41
C VAL A 246 12.12 -3.74 -3.52
N GLY A 247 11.51 -3.72 -4.71
CA GLY A 247 12.04 -4.38 -5.89
C GLY A 247 13.14 -3.54 -6.55
N ASP A 248 14.16 -4.19 -7.12
CA ASP A 248 15.21 -3.48 -7.86
C ASP A 248 14.74 -2.91 -9.20
N LEU A 249 13.57 -3.33 -9.71
CA LEU A 249 12.90 -2.79 -10.88
C LEU A 249 11.66 -1.93 -10.53
N ASP A 250 11.44 -1.64 -9.24
CA ASP A 250 10.27 -0.87 -8.79
C ASP A 250 10.38 0.60 -9.21
N LEU A 251 9.41 1.10 -9.97
CA LEU A 251 9.39 2.50 -10.43
C LEU A 251 9.51 3.53 -9.28
N VAL A 252 8.97 3.22 -8.10
CA VAL A 252 9.04 4.13 -6.93
C VAL A 252 10.47 4.20 -6.40
N TYR A 253 11.20 3.09 -6.49
CA TYR A 253 12.61 3.01 -6.12
C TYR A 253 13.53 3.78 -7.07
N HIS A 254 13.11 3.95 -8.33
CA HIS A 254 13.84 4.70 -9.36
C HIS A 254 13.35 6.14 -9.52
N PHE A 255 12.32 6.56 -8.78
CA PHE A 255 11.92 7.97 -8.75
C PHE A 255 13.12 8.86 -8.34
N PRO A 256 13.35 10.01 -8.99
CA PRO A 256 14.51 10.84 -8.70
C PRO A 256 14.65 11.19 -7.21
N GLY A 257 15.83 10.89 -6.64
CA GLY A 257 16.13 11.10 -5.22
C GLY A 257 15.72 9.94 -4.28
N ALA A 258 14.91 8.98 -4.72
CA ALA A 258 14.42 7.87 -3.88
C ALA A 258 15.56 7.03 -3.30
N LYS A 259 16.48 6.54 -4.14
CA LYS A 259 17.63 5.75 -3.67
C LYS A 259 18.54 6.52 -2.73
N GLN A 260 18.73 7.82 -2.99
CA GLN A 260 19.53 8.68 -2.12
C GLN A 260 18.87 8.85 -0.75
N TYR A 261 17.55 9.02 -0.69
CA TYR A 261 16.83 9.09 0.57
C TYR A 261 16.88 7.76 1.33
N ILE A 262 16.58 6.64 0.65
CA ILE A 262 16.50 5.30 1.22
C ILE A 262 17.86 4.85 1.78
N HIS A 263 18.95 5.07 1.03
CA HIS A 263 20.28 4.55 1.37
C HIS A 263 21.24 5.59 1.95
N GLY A 264 20.96 6.89 1.77
CA GLY A 264 21.82 7.99 2.19
C GLY A 264 21.66 8.43 3.65
N GLY A 265 20.92 7.66 4.45
CA GLY A 265 20.76 7.87 5.90
C GLY A 265 19.59 8.77 6.31
N GLU A 266 19.04 9.59 5.42
CA GLU A 266 17.86 10.43 5.71
C GLU A 266 16.64 9.57 6.09
N PHE A 267 16.41 8.46 5.39
CA PHE A 267 15.30 7.56 5.72
C PHE A 267 15.42 7.00 7.15
N LYS A 268 16.64 6.65 7.60
CA LYS A 268 16.90 6.19 8.97
C LYS A 268 16.79 7.32 10.01
N LYS A 269 17.03 8.58 9.62
CA LYS A 269 16.83 9.74 10.52
C LYS A 269 15.35 9.99 10.78
N ASP A 270 14.51 9.82 9.76
CA ASP A 270 13.06 10.00 9.82
C ASP A 270 12.33 8.77 10.40
N VAL A 271 12.93 7.58 10.26
CA VAL A 271 12.45 6.31 10.82
C VAL A 271 13.54 5.69 11.71
N PRO A 272 13.72 6.17 12.96
CA PRO A 272 14.83 5.75 13.83
C PRO A 272 14.92 4.25 14.06
N PHE A 273 13.78 3.54 14.08
CA PHE A 273 13.71 2.09 14.29
C PHE A 273 13.59 1.28 12.98
N LEU A 274 13.99 1.85 11.84
CA LEU A 274 14.16 1.11 10.59
C LEU A 274 15.28 0.07 10.74
N GLU A 275 14.96 -1.22 10.81
CA GLU A 275 15.96 -2.28 10.99
C GLU A 275 16.76 -2.54 9.72
N GLU A 276 16.06 -2.76 8.62
CA GLU A 276 16.66 -3.26 7.38
C GLU A 276 15.91 -2.71 6.17
N VAL A 277 16.69 -2.31 5.15
CA VAL A 277 16.21 -2.06 3.79
C VAL A 277 16.60 -3.27 2.94
N VAL A 278 15.60 -3.99 2.43
CA VAL A 278 15.82 -5.17 1.60
C VAL A 278 15.47 -4.83 0.16
N VAL A 279 16.45 -4.94 -0.74
CA VAL A 279 16.24 -4.79 -2.19
C VAL A 279 16.14 -6.18 -2.81
N ILE A 280 14.97 -6.52 -3.33
CA ILE A 280 14.67 -7.80 -3.98
C ILE A 280 15.12 -7.72 -5.43
N LYS A 281 16.03 -8.61 -5.83
CA LYS A 281 16.51 -8.69 -7.21
C LYS A 281 15.45 -9.24 -8.17
N ASP A 282 15.45 -8.73 -9.39
CA ASP A 282 14.54 -9.13 -10.47
C ASP A 282 13.07 -9.03 -10.05
N ALA A 283 12.72 -7.96 -9.32
CA ALA A 283 11.36 -7.72 -8.87
C ALA A 283 10.94 -6.28 -9.17
N ALA A 284 9.78 -6.12 -9.82
CA ALA A 284 9.20 -4.83 -10.15
C ALA A 284 8.28 -4.34 -9.02
N HIS A 285 7.25 -3.57 -9.35
CA HIS A 285 6.42 -2.89 -8.35
C HIS A 285 5.56 -3.83 -7.49
N PHE A 286 4.99 -4.89 -8.08
CA PHE A 286 4.10 -5.84 -7.38
C PHE A 286 4.87 -6.94 -6.64
N ILE A 287 5.91 -6.57 -5.88
CA ILE A 287 6.89 -7.52 -5.29
C ILE A 287 6.27 -8.69 -4.51
N HIS A 288 5.14 -8.44 -3.83
CA HIS A 288 4.44 -9.45 -3.04
C HIS A 288 3.71 -10.49 -3.90
N GLN A 289 3.41 -10.18 -5.17
CA GLN A 289 2.88 -11.13 -6.15
C GLN A 289 4.00 -11.75 -7.00
N GLU A 290 5.06 -11.00 -7.33
CA GLU A 290 6.16 -11.51 -8.13
C GLU A 290 7.06 -12.50 -7.37
N LYS A 291 7.35 -12.22 -6.10
CA LYS A 291 8.25 -13.01 -5.24
C LYS A 291 7.56 -13.41 -3.92
N PRO A 292 6.38 -14.06 -3.96
CA PRO A 292 5.50 -14.23 -2.80
C PRO A 292 6.16 -15.02 -1.67
N HIS A 293 6.89 -16.10 -1.99
CA HIS A 293 7.59 -16.91 -0.99
C HIS A 293 8.68 -16.13 -0.25
N GLN A 294 9.43 -15.30 -0.98
CA GLN A 294 10.50 -14.48 -0.39
C GLN A 294 9.91 -13.39 0.50
N ILE A 295 8.89 -12.68 0.03
CA ILE A 295 8.20 -11.63 0.80
C ILE A 295 7.54 -12.22 2.06
N ASN A 296 6.84 -13.34 1.94
CA ASN A 296 6.22 -14.03 3.08
C ASN A 296 7.25 -14.43 4.14
N SER A 297 8.40 -14.95 3.70
CA SER A 297 9.50 -15.29 4.60
C SER A 297 10.01 -14.04 5.33
N LEU A 298 10.27 -12.94 4.62
CA LEU A 298 10.75 -11.70 5.23
C LEU A 298 9.77 -11.11 6.24
N ILE A 299 8.47 -11.12 5.93
CA ILE A 299 7.40 -10.70 6.84
C ILE A 299 7.40 -11.58 8.10
N TYR A 300 7.32 -12.90 7.93
CA TYR A 300 7.24 -13.86 9.04
C TYR A 300 8.44 -13.74 9.99
N HIS A 301 9.65 -13.67 9.45
CA HIS A 301 10.86 -13.55 10.28
C HIS A 301 10.90 -12.22 11.05
N PHE A 302 10.41 -11.14 10.46
CA PHE A 302 10.38 -9.84 11.13
C PHE A 302 9.35 -9.79 12.25
N ILE A 303 8.09 -10.15 11.98
CA ILE A 303 7.00 -10.05 12.98
C ILE A 303 7.26 -10.97 14.18
N ASN A 304 7.87 -12.14 13.98
CA ASN A 304 8.15 -13.07 15.06
C ASN A 304 9.16 -12.57 16.09
N LYS A 305 10.00 -11.58 15.76
CA LYS A 305 10.87 -10.93 16.73
C LYS A 305 10.10 -10.27 17.87
N PHE A 306 8.85 -9.88 17.59
CA PHE A 306 7.99 -9.13 18.52
C PHE A 306 6.90 -10.01 19.15
N SER A 307 6.72 -11.24 18.66
CA SER A 307 5.71 -12.19 19.15
C SER A 307 6.08 -12.86 20.48
N THR A 308 7.34 -12.77 20.92
CA THR A 308 7.87 -13.50 22.09
C THR A 308 8.11 -12.65 23.34
N SER A 309 7.55 -11.45 23.43
CA SER A 309 7.57 -10.68 24.70
C SER A 309 6.56 -11.23 25.70
N THR A 310 6.90 -12.34 26.36
CA THR A 310 6.39 -12.64 27.70
C THR A 310 6.84 -11.53 28.65
N SER A 311 5.89 -10.89 29.33
CA SER A 311 6.15 -9.89 30.38
C SER A 311 7.22 -10.38 31.37
N PRO A 312 8.15 -9.52 31.82
CA PRO A 312 8.91 -9.81 33.02
C PRO A 312 7.96 -9.96 34.21
N ALA A 313 8.28 -10.95 35.05
CA ALA A 313 7.51 -11.42 36.21
C ALA A 313 7.19 -10.34 37.24
#